data_AF-A0A6C0D5C6-F1
#
_entry.id   AF-A0A6C0D5C6-F1
#
_cell.length_a   1.000
_cell.length_b   1.000
_cell.length_c   1.000
_cell.angle_alpha   90.00
_cell.angle_beta   90.00
_cell.angle_gamma   90.00
#
_symmetry.space_group_name_H-M   'P 1'
#
loop_
_entity.id
_entity.type
_entity.pdbx_description
1 polymer ?
#
loop_
_entity_poly.entity_id
_entity_poly.type
_entity_poly.pdbx_seq_one_letter_code
_entity_poly.pdbx_strand_id
1 'polypeptide(L)'
;MNKVIHFSSQTLNSLHKNASTNISECSVDDATKKINNEKMKNEKKSYIDLLDKVSIQEVPNAIISIYDNYDSQLILIQKLYKGIPFYEQKYFSQALKNKLDCYKQQDIKKKYDDYNNFITLENIIEKLVTCSMLCFYCNVKTLILFKNSRESCQWTLDRINNYDEHSNSNTIICCLKCNLQRRRKNSAKFKFSKQLEHNLITLKKLE
;
A
#
# COMPACT_ATOMS: atom_id res chain seq x y z
N MET A 1 -10.72 45.82 -20.61
CA MET A 1 -10.46 46.46 -19.30
C MET A 1 -9.87 45.41 -18.38
N ASN A 2 -8.54 45.32 -18.33
CA ASN A 2 -7.79 44.36 -17.51
C ASN A 2 -7.31 45.07 -16.24
N LYS A 3 -7.69 44.57 -15.06
CA LYS A 3 -7.14 45.03 -13.77
C LYS A 3 -6.09 44.03 -13.30
N VAL A 4 -4.83 44.42 -13.40
CA VAL A 4 -3.68 43.81 -12.74
C VAL A 4 -3.44 44.60 -11.45
N ILE A 5 -3.37 43.93 -10.31
CA ILE A 5 -3.05 44.55 -9.01
C ILE A 5 -1.63 44.13 -8.64
N HIS A 6 -0.78 45.13 -8.46
CA HIS A 6 0.62 45.04 -8.05
C HIS A 6 0.72 45.65 -6.65
N PHE A 7 1.40 45.00 -5.69
CA PHE A 7 1.85 45.69 -4.48
C PHE A 7 3.23 45.21 -4.04
N SER A 8 4.06 46.21 -3.71
CA SER A 8 5.49 46.18 -3.47
C SER A 8 5.87 45.97 -2.00
N SER A 9 7.10 45.51 -1.79
CA SER A 9 7.78 45.26 -0.51
C SER A 9 8.41 46.52 0.13
N GLN A 10 8.72 46.40 1.43
CA GLN A 10 9.52 47.28 2.33
C GLN A 10 8.64 48.27 3.13
N THR A 11 8.75 48.40 4.46
CA THR A 11 9.95 48.71 5.24
C THR A 11 9.79 48.38 6.74
N LEU A 12 10.94 48.21 7.40
CA LEU A 12 11.31 47.78 8.75
C LEU A 12 10.95 48.71 9.95
N ASN A 13 10.99 48.09 11.16
CA ASN A 13 11.41 48.59 12.49
C ASN A 13 10.52 49.63 13.22
N SER A 14 10.37 49.69 14.55
CA SER A 14 10.91 49.01 15.75
C SER A 14 10.12 49.50 16.98
N LEU A 15 10.00 48.71 18.05
CA LEU A 15 9.90 49.14 19.48
C LEU A 15 10.19 47.86 20.32
N HIS A 16 11.42 47.65 20.83
CA HIS A 16 11.88 47.96 22.20
C HIS A 16 10.92 47.43 23.30
N LYS A 17 11.32 46.62 24.30
CA LYS A 17 12.54 46.59 25.10
C LYS A 17 12.62 45.28 25.93
N ASN A 18 13.83 44.74 25.99
CA ASN A 18 14.61 44.31 27.16
C ASN A 18 14.02 43.35 28.22
N ALA A 19 14.60 42.14 28.28
CA ALA A 19 15.16 41.58 29.50
C ALA A 19 16.36 40.67 29.17
N SER A 20 17.58 41.18 29.41
CA SER A 20 18.79 40.38 29.65
C SER A 20 18.60 39.62 30.99
N THR A 21 19.19 38.49 31.34
CA THR A 21 20.45 37.81 31.03
C THR A 21 20.32 36.39 31.63
N ASN A 22 20.81 35.36 30.95
CA ASN A 22 21.77 34.42 31.56
C ASN A 22 22.26 33.44 30.48
N ILE A 23 23.58 33.46 30.31
CA ILE A 23 24.35 32.56 29.47
C ILE A 23 24.53 31.26 30.27
N SER A 24 24.08 30.14 29.70
CA SER A 24 24.62 28.81 30.00
C SER A 24 24.96 28.16 28.67
N GLU A 25 26.24 27.84 28.49
CA GLU A 25 26.83 27.18 27.34
C GLU A 25 26.27 25.76 27.09
N CYS A 26 26.57 25.25 25.89
CA CYS A 26 26.45 23.86 25.42
C CYS A 26 25.02 23.46 24.99
N SER A 27 24.73 22.88 23.81
CA SER A 27 25.48 21.87 23.05
C SER A 27 24.84 21.74 21.66
N VAL A 28 25.60 21.37 20.63
CA VAL A 28 25.21 21.22 19.21
C VAL A 28 24.35 19.94 18.95
N ASP A 29 23.57 19.49 19.93
CA ASP A 29 23.04 18.11 19.94
C ASP A 29 21.58 17.92 19.47
N ASP A 30 20.84 19.00 19.23
CA ASP A 30 19.40 18.89 18.91
C ASP A 30 19.08 18.91 17.40
N ALA A 31 19.97 19.42 16.54
CA ALA A 31 19.78 19.37 15.09
C ALA A 31 20.09 17.97 14.51
N THR A 32 21.06 17.27 15.09
CA THR A 32 21.51 15.94 14.65
C THR A 32 20.53 14.84 15.06
N LYS A 33 19.83 14.99 16.20
CA LYS A 33 18.77 14.07 16.65
C LYS A 33 17.51 14.12 15.78
N LYS A 34 17.18 15.28 15.21
CA LYS A 34 15.96 15.45 14.38
C LYS A 34 16.12 14.79 13.01
N ILE A 35 17.29 14.89 12.39
CA ILE A 35 17.62 14.25 11.11
C ILE A 35 17.74 12.72 11.26
N ASN A 36 18.29 12.25 12.39
CA ASN A 36 18.39 10.81 12.67
C ASN A 36 17.04 10.16 13.00
N ASN A 37 16.13 10.88 13.67
CA ASN A 37 14.76 10.37 13.95
C ASN A 37 13.84 10.35 12.72
N GLU A 38 14.06 11.20 11.72
CA GLU A 38 13.32 11.16 10.45
C GLU A 38 13.81 10.04 9.52
N LYS A 39 15.12 9.75 9.51
CA LYS A 39 15.67 8.60 8.77
C LYS A 39 15.21 7.25 9.33
N MET A 40 14.99 7.12 10.64
CA MET A 40 14.51 5.88 11.25
C MET A 40 13.00 5.59 11.09
N LYS A 41 12.18 6.53 10.59
CA LYS A 41 10.73 6.33 10.44
C LYS A 41 10.28 5.77 9.08
N ASN A 42 11.19 5.64 8.11
CA ASN A 42 10.83 5.25 6.73
C ASN A 42 11.26 3.86 6.28
N GLU A 43 12.02 3.10 7.06
CA GLU A 43 12.31 1.70 6.75
C GLU A 43 11.51 0.80 7.69
N LYS A 44 10.20 0.67 7.42
CA LYS A 44 9.51 -0.53 7.89
C LYS A 44 10.06 -1.70 7.08
N LYS A 45 10.95 -2.43 7.73
CA LYS A 45 11.57 -3.68 7.33
C LYS A 45 10.58 -4.65 6.67
N SER A 46 11.07 -5.32 5.63
CA SER A 46 10.38 -6.19 4.69
C SER A 46 9.94 -7.53 5.30
N TYR A 47 9.15 -8.33 4.58
CA TYR A 47 9.01 -9.77 4.87
C TYR A 47 10.38 -10.49 4.86
N ILE A 48 11.38 -9.96 4.15
CA ILE A 48 12.77 -10.43 4.19
C ILE A 48 13.38 -10.26 5.60
N ASP A 49 13.08 -9.19 6.33
CA ASP A 49 13.52 -9.05 7.73
C ASP A 49 12.70 -9.91 8.71
N LEU A 50 11.51 -10.39 8.33
CA LEU A 50 10.81 -11.45 9.07
C LEU A 50 11.48 -12.82 8.86
N LEU A 51 12.16 -13.01 7.72
CA LEU A 51 13.00 -14.17 7.47
C LEU A 51 14.35 -14.10 8.20
N ASP A 52 14.86 -12.94 8.62
CA ASP A 52 16.08 -12.82 9.45
C ASP A 52 15.94 -13.40 10.87
N LYS A 53 14.71 -13.74 11.30
CA LYS A 53 14.48 -14.55 12.53
C LYS A 53 14.51 -16.06 12.26
N VAL A 54 14.60 -16.45 11.00
CA VAL A 54 14.91 -17.80 10.51
C VAL A 54 16.38 -17.76 10.10
N SER A 55 17.16 -18.79 10.43
CA SER A 55 18.57 -18.85 10.06
C SER A 55 18.75 -18.58 8.56
N ILE A 56 19.61 -17.60 8.23
CA ILE A 56 19.93 -17.15 6.85
C ILE A 56 20.42 -18.30 5.94
N GLN A 57 20.69 -19.48 6.50
CA GLN A 57 21.11 -20.68 5.79
C GLN A 57 19.99 -21.42 5.02
N GLU A 58 18.70 -21.06 5.16
CA GLU A 58 17.60 -21.84 4.56
C GLU A 58 16.73 -21.11 3.52
N VAL A 59 17.03 -19.87 3.15
CA VAL A 59 16.27 -19.18 2.09
C VAL A 59 16.85 -19.62 0.74
N PRO A 60 16.21 -20.52 -0.02
CA PRO A 60 16.87 -21.07 -1.19
C PRO A 60 16.92 -20.02 -2.28
N ASN A 61 18.03 -19.93 -3.02
CA ASN A 61 18.23 -18.96 -4.11
C ASN A 61 17.03 -18.86 -5.09
N ALA A 62 16.24 -19.93 -5.21
CA ALA A 62 14.99 -19.96 -5.97
C ALA A 62 13.96 -18.90 -5.53
N ILE A 63 13.74 -18.66 -4.23
CA ILE A 63 12.71 -17.69 -3.78
C ILE A 63 13.11 -16.26 -4.14
N ILE A 64 14.40 -15.93 -4.12
CA ILE A 64 14.91 -14.61 -4.48
C ILE A 64 14.54 -14.26 -5.92
N SER A 65 14.57 -15.24 -6.83
CA SER A 65 14.16 -15.07 -8.23
C SER A 65 12.65 -14.88 -8.44
N ILE A 66 11.83 -15.26 -7.44
CA ILE A 66 10.37 -15.12 -7.44
C ILE A 66 9.95 -13.75 -6.90
N TYR A 67 10.73 -13.14 -6.00
CA TYR A 67 10.48 -11.80 -5.51
C TYR A 67 10.43 -10.79 -6.66
N ASP A 68 9.41 -9.95 -6.66
CA ASP A 68 9.15 -8.94 -7.69
C ASP A 68 8.98 -9.48 -9.13
N ASN A 69 8.92 -10.80 -9.32
CA ASN A 69 8.68 -11.43 -10.62
C ASN A 69 7.21 -11.81 -10.77
N TYR A 70 6.45 -10.96 -11.46
CA TYR A 70 5.01 -11.16 -11.65
C TYR A 70 4.68 -12.46 -12.37
N ASP A 71 5.36 -12.80 -13.47
CA ASP A 71 4.96 -13.94 -14.31
C ASP A 71 5.18 -15.26 -13.55
N SER A 72 6.30 -15.36 -12.80
CA SER A 72 6.55 -16.47 -11.88
C SER A 72 5.49 -16.55 -10.79
N GLN A 73 5.16 -15.43 -10.13
CA GLN A 73 4.16 -15.42 -9.06
C GLN A 73 2.75 -15.76 -9.57
N LEU A 74 2.41 -15.35 -10.78
CA LEU A 74 1.13 -15.69 -11.43
C LEU A 74 1.00 -17.20 -11.66
N ILE A 75 2.07 -17.85 -12.12
CA ILE A 75 2.09 -19.32 -12.29
C ILE A 75 1.93 -20.00 -10.93
N LEU A 76 2.61 -19.52 -9.88
CA LEU A 76 2.56 -20.13 -8.55
C LEU A 76 1.21 -19.95 -7.87
N ILE A 77 0.53 -18.80 -8.01
CA ILE A 77 -0.81 -18.61 -7.46
C ILE A 77 -1.84 -19.51 -8.18
N GLN A 78 -1.68 -19.75 -9.48
CA GLN A 78 -2.51 -20.70 -10.22
C GLN A 78 -2.29 -22.15 -9.75
N LYS A 79 -1.04 -22.55 -9.47
CA LYS A 79 -0.74 -23.84 -8.84
C LYS A 79 -1.40 -23.95 -7.47
N LEU A 80 -1.30 -22.90 -6.65
CA LEU A 80 -1.93 -22.83 -5.34
C LEU A 80 -3.45 -23.02 -5.41
N TYR A 81 -4.12 -22.34 -6.34
CA TYR A 81 -5.56 -22.48 -6.58
C TYR A 81 -5.96 -23.89 -7.02
N LYS A 82 -5.15 -24.53 -7.87
CA LYS A 82 -5.37 -25.91 -8.33
C LYS A 82 -5.02 -26.98 -7.28
N GLY A 83 -4.52 -26.59 -6.11
CA GLY A 83 -4.03 -27.53 -5.10
C GLY A 83 -2.77 -28.29 -5.51
N ILE A 84 -2.02 -27.79 -6.50
CA ILE A 84 -0.77 -28.41 -6.95
C ILE A 84 0.36 -27.95 -6.01
N PRO A 85 1.05 -28.87 -5.31
CA PRO A 85 2.10 -28.50 -4.38
C PRO A 85 3.31 -27.89 -5.11
N PHE A 86 3.96 -26.93 -4.46
CA PHE A 86 5.24 -26.35 -4.91
C PHE A 86 6.09 -25.92 -3.72
N TYR A 87 7.41 -25.85 -3.94
CA TYR A 87 8.38 -25.67 -2.86
C TYR A 87 8.14 -24.37 -2.06
N GLU A 88 7.80 -23.27 -2.74
CA GLU A 88 7.62 -21.95 -2.16
C GLU A 88 6.21 -21.70 -1.58
N GLN A 89 5.33 -22.72 -1.59
CA GLN A 89 3.92 -22.59 -1.22
C GLN A 89 3.71 -21.99 0.17
N LYS A 90 4.59 -22.32 1.13
CA LYS A 90 4.54 -21.79 2.49
C LYS A 90 4.66 -20.26 2.52
N TYR A 91 5.50 -19.67 1.67
CA TYR A 91 5.73 -18.22 1.64
C TYR A 91 4.52 -17.47 1.08
N PHE A 92 3.91 -17.97 0.01
CA PHE A 92 2.66 -17.41 -0.52
C PHE A 92 1.53 -17.49 0.50
N SER A 93 1.32 -18.69 1.07
CA SER A 93 0.27 -18.92 2.05
C SER A 93 0.41 -17.99 3.26
N GLN A 94 1.63 -17.82 3.76
CA GLN A 94 1.90 -16.92 4.88
C GLN A 94 1.69 -15.45 4.51
N ALA A 95 2.17 -14.99 3.34
CA ALA A 95 2.00 -13.62 2.90
C ALA A 95 0.51 -13.24 2.72
N LEU A 96 -0.29 -14.18 2.19
CA LEU A 96 -1.74 -14.00 2.03
C LEU A 96 -2.46 -13.98 3.38
N LYS A 97 -2.18 -14.95 4.27
CA LYS A 97 -2.77 -15.04 5.62
C LYS A 97 -2.46 -13.80 6.45
N ASN A 98 -1.22 -13.32 6.44
CA ASN A 98 -0.85 -12.11 7.18
C ASN A 98 -1.69 -10.89 6.79
N LYS A 99 -1.96 -10.70 5.50
CA LYS A 99 -2.83 -9.61 5.02
C LYS A 99 -4.30 -9.86 5.38
N LEU A 100 -4.79 -11.09 5.22
CA LEU A 100 -6.14 -11.49 5.64
C LEU A 100 -6.40 -11.12 7.11
N ASP A 101 -5.48 -11.48 8.00
CA ASP A 101 -5.56 -11.16 9.43
C ASP A 101 -5.54 -9.64 9.68
N CYS A 102 -4.73 -8.89 8.91
CA CYS A 102 -4.72 -7.43 9.00
C CYS A 102 -6.08 -6.81 8.62
N TYR A 103 -6.79 -7.35 7.63
CA TYR A 103 -8.13 -6.88 7.26
C TYR A 103 -9.17 -7.29 8.31
N LYS A 104 -9.08 -8.50 8.84
CA LYS A 104 -9.95 -8.98 9.93
C LYS A 104 -9.86 -8.06 11.15
N GLN A 105 -8.64 -7.71 11.54
CA GLN A 105 -8.41 -6.78 12.66
C GLN A 105 -8.89 -5.35 12.37
N GLN A 106 -8.90 -4.92 11.11
CA GLN A 106 -9.49 -3.63 10.75
C GLN A 106 -11.01 -3.62 10.92
N ASP A 107 -11.67 -4.72 10.54
CA ASP A 107 -13.12 -4.85 10.62
C ASP A 107 -13.60 -4.97 12.07
N ILE A 108 -12.90 -5.77 12.89
CA ILE A 108 -13.13 -5.85 14.35
C ILE A 108 -13.05 -4.46 14.99
N LYS A 109 -12.00 -3.69 14.67
CA LYS A 109 -11.84 -2.32 15.21
C LYS A 109 -12.95 -1.36 14.80
N LYS A 110 -13.58 -1.60 13.64
CA LYS A 110 -14.68 -0.80 13.12
C LYS A 110 -16.05 -1.35 13.52
N LYS A 111 -16.10 -2.45 14.27
CA LYS A 111 -17.32 -3.16 14.65
C LYS A 111 -18.13 -3.65 13.44
N TYR A 112 -17.43 -4.12 12.42
CA TYR A 112 -18.02 -4.83 11.27
C TYR A 112 -17.98 -6.36 11.46
N ASP A 113 -17.64 -6.82 12.66
CA ASP A 113 -17.37 -8.22 13.03
C ASP A 113 -18.62 -9.03 13.41
N ASP A 114 -19.80 -8.41 13.48
CA ASP A 114 -21.07 -9.10 13.75
C ASP A 114 -21.57 -9.98 12.58
N TYR A 115 -20.87 -9.99 11.44
CA TYR A 115 -21.32 -10.70 10.24
C TYR A 115 -20.47 -11.94 9.93
N ASN A 116 -21.13 -13.09 9.73
CA ASN A 116 -20.54 -14.37 9.32
C ASN A 116 -19.96 -14.39 7.88
N ASN A 117 -19.76 -13.24 7.23
CA ASN A 117 -19.47 -13.13 5.79
C ASN A 117 -18.05 -12.64 5.47
N PHE A 118 -17.15 -12.61 6.46
CA PHE A 118 -15.76 -12.20 6.24
C PHE A 118 -15.09 -13.07 5.18
N ILE A 119 -14.32 -12.44 4.29
CA ILE A 119 -13.64 -13.10 3.17
C ILE A 119 -12.69 -14.19 3.68
N THR A 120 -12.64 -15.33 2.98
CA THR A 120 -11.70 -16.42 3.32
C THR A 120 -10.40 -16.34 2.52
N LEU A 121 -9.40 -17.13 2.90
CA LEU A 121 -8.16 -17.26 2.15
C LEU A 121 -8.41 -17.81 0.73
N GLU A 122 -9.32 -18.77 0.61
CA GLU A 122 -9.71 -19.41 -0.65
C GLU A 122 -10.33 -18.37 -1.59
N ASN A 123 -11.21 -17.50 -1.08
CA ASN A 123 -11.77 -16.39 -1.87
C ASN A 123 -10.69 -15.43 -2.37
N ILE A 124 -9.67 -15.12 -1.54
CA ILE A 124 -8.56 -14.26 -1.95
C ILE A 124 -7.75 -14.91 -3.08
N ILE A 125 -7.40 -16.19 -2.94
CA ILE A 125 -6.65 -16.93 -3.96
C ILE A 125 -7.44 -16.98 -5.27
N GLU A 126 -8.73 -17.30 -5.20
CA GLU A 126 -9.63 -17.31 -6.35
C GLU A 126 -9.70 -15.94 -7.03
N LYS A 127 -9.85 -14.85 -6.28
CA LYS A 127 -9.83 -13.48 -6.83
C LYS A 127 -8.51 -13.15 -7.51
N LEU A 128 -7.38 -13.48 -6.89
CA LEU A 128 -6.04 -13.22 -7.45
C LEU A 128 -5.85 -13.95 -8.78
N VAL A 129 -6.29 -15.20 -8.89
CA VAL A 129 -6.25 -15.96 -10.15
C VAL A 129 -7.21 -15.37 -11.17
N THR A 130 -8.46 -15.12 -10.77
CA THR A 130 -9.52 -14.61 -11.67
C THR A 130 -9.15 -13.27 -12.29
N CYS A 131 -8.57 -12.36 -11.51
CA CYS A 131 -8.11 -11.06 -12.04
C CYS A 131 -6.69 -11.12 -12.64
N SER A 132 -6.07 -12.29 -12.73
CA SER A 132 -4.67 -12.46 -13.16
C SER A 132 -3.69 -11.56 -12.40
N MET A 133 -3.91 -11.36 -11.10
CA MET A 133 -3.15 -10.44 -10.25
C MET A 133 -3.08 -9.00 -10.81
N LEU A 134 -4.03 -8.58 -11.63
CA LEU A 134 -4.12 -7.22 -12.15
C LEU A 134 -4.90 -6.33 -11.19
N CYS A 135 -4.46 -5.09 -11.06
CA CYS A 135 -5.17 -4.09 -10.28
C CYS A 135 -6.52 -3.74 -10.93
N PHE A 136 -7.63 -3.90 -10.22
CA PHE A 136 -8.96 -3.55 -10.70
C PHE A 136 -9.13 -2.10 -11.21
N TYR A 137 -8.32 -1.15 -10.70
CA TYR A 137 -8.43 0.26 -11.03
C TYR A 137 -7.56 0.72 -12.20
N CYS A 138 -6.36 0.16 -12.34
CA CYS A 138 -5.35 0.65 -13.29
C CYS A 138 -4.69 -0.45 -14.12
N ASN A 139 -5.14 -1.71 -14.00
CA ASN A 139 -4.61 -2.91 -14.66
C ASN A 139 -3.10 -3.14 -14.51
N VAL A 140 -2.42 -2.43 -13.60
CA VAL A 140 -1.01 -2.71 -13.28
C VAL A 140 -0.91 -4.07 -12.59
N LYS A 141 0.11 -4.83 -13.01
CA LYS A 141 0.54 -6.09 -12.40
C LYS A 141 0.80 -5.90 -10.90
N THR A 142 0.14 -6.69 -10.06
CA THR A 142 0.36 -6.68 -8.61
C THR A 142 1.25 -7.84 -8.17
N LEU A 143 1.91 -7.68 -7.03
CA LEU A 143 2.84 -8.68 -6.48
C LEU A 143 2.38 -9.16 -5.09
N ILE A 144 2.49 -10.47 -4.85
CA ILE A 144 2.22 -11.12 -3.55
C ILE A 144 3.47 -11.08 -2.67
N LEU A 145 4.62 -11.48 -3.23
CA LEU A 145 5.92 -11.41 -2.59
C LEU A 145 6.68 -10.21 -3.15
N PHE A 146 7.02 -9.27 -2.28
CA PHE A 146 7.64 -8.00 -2.64
C PHE A 146 8.76 -7.66 -1.66
N LYS A 147 9.79 -6.96 -2.16
CA LYS A 147 10.98 -6.65 -1.34
C LYS A 147 10.76 -5.56 -0.31
N ASN A 148 9.93 -4.55 -0.58
CA ASN A 148 9.80 -3.39 0.31
C ASN A 148 8.42 -3.31 0.95
N SER A 149 8.36 -2.97 2.23
CA SER A 149 7.07 -2.59 2.81
C SER A 149 6.52 -1.37 2.07
N ARG A 150 5.20 -1.31 1.92
CA ARG A 150 4.51 -0.27 1.15
C ARG A 150 4.90 -0.17 -0.34
N GLU A 151 5.47 -1.23 -0.92
CA GLU A 151 5.65 -1.31 -2.37
C GLU A 151 4.34 -1.00 -3.10
N SER A 152 4.40 -0.10 -4.08
CA SER A 152 3.21 0.53 -4.67
C SER A 152 2.36 -0.46 -5.46
N CYS A 153 3.01 -1.46 -6.07
CA CYS A 153 2.41 -2.54 -6.83
C CYS A 153 2.05 -3.77 -5.98
N GLN A 154 2.30 -3.77 -4.66
CA GLN A 154 1.83 -4.91 -3.86
C GLN A 154 0.31 -5.04 -3.93
N TRP A 155 -0.18 -6.28 -3.93
CA TRP A 155 -1.61 -6.54 -3.87
C TRP A 155 -2.21 -6.08 -2.53
N THR A 156 -3.47 -5.70 -2.56
CA THR A 156 -4.27 -5.39 -1.38
C THR A 156 -5.74 -5.66 -1.68
N LEU A 157 -6.54 -5.95 -0.66
CA LEU A 157 -8.00 -5.87 -0.75
C LEU A 157 -8.43 -4.41 -0.56
N ASP A 158 -9.28 -3.93 -1.45
CA ASP A 158 -10.00 -2.68 -1.29
C ASP A 158 -11.50 -2.95 -1.26
N ARG A 159 -12.21 -2.20 -0.42
CA ARG A 159 -13.64 -2.37 -0.20
C ARG A 159 -14.42 -1.55 -1.22
N ILE A 160 -15.34 -2.16 -1.96
CA ILE A 160 -16.18 -1.44 -2.92
C ILE A 160 -17.00 -0.39 -2.17
N ASN A 161 -17.72 -0.82 -1.13
CA ASN A 161 -18.36 0.01 -0.14
C ASN A 161 -17.48 0.10 1.13
N ASN A 162 -17.06 1.32 1.48
CA ASN A 162 -16.21 1.57 2.65
C ASN A 162 -16.91 1.42 4.00
N TYR A 163 -18.25 1.35 3.98
CA TYR A 163 -19.09 1.26 5.16
C TYR A 163 -19.45 -0.18 5.54
N ASP A 164 -19.01 -1.15 4.73
CA ASP A 164 -19.22 -2.58 4.96
C ASP A 164 -17.87 -3.30 5.23
N GLU A 165 -17.95 -4.56 5.64
CA GLU A 165 -16.84 -5.45 5.94
C GLU A 165 -16.04 -5.90 4.70
N HIS A 166 -14.88 -6.52 4.92
CA HIS A 166 -14.16 -7.23 3.87
C HIS A 166 -14.82 -8.59 3.61
N SER A 167 -15.92 -8.61 2.87
CA SER A 167 -16.55 -9.84 2.38
C SER A 167 -16.11 -10.18 0.96
N ASN A 168 -16.41 -11.40 0.50
CA ASN A 168 -16.11 -11.79 -0.88
C ASN A 168 -16.82 -10.88 -1.91
N SER A 169 -18.05 -10.45 -1.66
CA SER A 169 -18.80 -9.57 -2.57
C SER A 169 -18.37 -8.10 -2.48
N ASN A 170 -17.94 -7.63 -1.31
CA ASN A 170 -17.57 -6.23 -1.10
C ASN A 170 -16.08 -5.94 -1.35
N THR A 171 -15.27 -6.89 -1.82
CA THR A 171 -13.83 -6.67 -2.00
C THR A 171 -13.32 -7.00 -3.40
N ILE A 172 -12.34 -6.20 -3.81
CA ILE A 172 -11.60 -6.33 -5.07
C ILE A 172 -10.10 -6.34 -4.81
N ILE A 173 -9.36 -7.00 -5.70
CA ILE A 173 -7.90 -6.95 -5.73
C ILE A 173 -7.47 -5.68 -6.44
N CYS A 174 -6.60 -4.89 -5.80
CA CYS A 174 -5.95 -3.76 -6.43
C CYS A 174 -4.51 -3.60 -5.96
N CYS A 175 -3.73 -2.74 -6.63
CA CYS A 175 -2.43 -2.33 -6.12
C CYS A 175 -2.59 -1.38 -4.92
N LEU A 176 -1.61 -1.40 -4.02
CA LEU A 176 -1.60 -0.53 -2.83
C LEU A 176 -1.71 0.94 -3.20
N LYS A 177 -1.02 1.39 -4.27
CA LYS A 177 -1.11 2.77 -4.75
C LYS A 177 -2.55 3.21 -5.00
N CYS A 178 -3.32 2.40 -5.73
CA CYS A 178 -4.71 2.73 -6.04
C CYS A 178 -5.59 2.71 -4.79
N ASN A 179 -5.44 1.73 -3.90
CA ASN A 179 -6.21 1.68 -2.65
C ASN A 179 -5.99 2.96 -1.81
N LEU A 180 -4.74 3.36 -1.62
CA LEU A 180 -4.37 4.57 -0.87
C LEU A 180 -4.84 5.88 -1.53
N GLN A 181 -4.94 5.90 -2.87
CA GLN A 181 -5.44 7.05 -3.64
C GLN A 181 -6.97 7.13 -3.68
N ARG A 182 -7.66 5.97 -3.71
CA ARG A 182 -9.12 5.91 -3.69
C ARG A 182 -9.63 6.39 -2.34
N ARG A 183 -9.08 5.87 -1.24
CA ARG A 183 -9.55 6.16 0.12
C ARG A 183 -11.07 5.91 0.23
N ARG A 184 -11.85 6.98 0.42
CA ARG A 184 -13.31 6.95 0.53
C ARG A 184 -14.06 7.31 -0.76
N LYS A 185 -13.34 7.55 -1.87
CA LYS A 185 -13.96 7.86 -3.16
C LYS A 185 -14.78 6.66 -3.65
N ASN A 186 -15.87 6.95 -4.35
CA ASN A 186 -16.68 5.92 -5.00
C ASN A 186 -15.80 5.06 -5.94
N SER A 187 -15.88 3.74 -5.78
CA SER A 187 -15.02 2.79 -6.48
C SER A 187 -15.16 2.89 -8.02
N ALA A 188 -16.40 2.98 -8.53
CA ALA A 188 -16.65 3.07 -9.97
C ALA A 188 -16.11 4.38 -10.58
N LYS A 189 -16.38 5.53 -9.94
CA LYS A 189 -15.85 6.83 -10.41
C LYS A 189 -14.32 6.83 -10.39
N PHE A 190 -13.71 6.30 -9.33
CA PHE A 190 -12.25 6.22 -9.23
C PHE A 190 -11.66 5.28 -10.30
N LYS A 191 -12.27 4.12 -10.54
CA LYS A 191 -11.88 3.21 -11.63
C LYS A 191 -11.90 3.92 -12.98
N PHE A 192 -13.00 4.60 -13.29
CA PHE A 192 -13.12 5.34 -14.56
C PHE A 192 -11.97 6.33 -14.73
N SER A 193 -11.71 7.18 -13.73
CA SER A 193 -10.61 8.15 -13.79
C SER A 193 -9.23 7.49 -13.94
N LYS A 194 -8.95 6.41 -13.20
CA LYS A 194 -7.67 5.68 -13.30
C LYS A 194 -7.52 4.99 -14.65
N GLN A 195 -8.57 4.39 -15.18
CA GLN A 195 -8.51 3.74 -16.49
C GLN A 195 -8.34 4.76 -17.62
N LEU A 196 -8.91 5.96 -17.50
CA LEU A 196 -8.67 7.05 -18.44
C LEU A 196 -7.21 7.53 -18.37
N GLU A 197 -6.68 7.76 -17.17
CA GLU A 197 -5.26 8.16 -16.94
C GLU A 197 -4.28 7.13 -17.52
N HIS A 198 -4.62 5.85 -17.46
CA HIS A 198 -3.80 4.74 -17.96
C HIS A 198 -4.11 4.34 -19.42
N ASN A 199 -4.92 5.12 -20.14
CA ASN A 199 -5.33 4.83 -21.53
C ASN A 199 -5.96 3.43 -21.72
N LEU A 200 -6.61 2.90 -20.68
CA LEU A 200 -7.34 1.63 -20.71
C LEU A 200 -8.76 1.79 -21.29
N ILE A 201 -9.27 3.03 -21.30
CA ILE A 201 -10.54 3.42 -21.92
C ILE A 201 -10.34 4.73 -22.68
N THR A 202 -11.12 4.94 -23.74
CA THR A 202 -11.07 6.16 -24.55
C THR A 202 -12.47 6.76 -24.67
N LEU A 203 -12.56 8.09 -24.58
CA LEU A 203 -13.79 8.82 -24.82
C LEU A 203 -13.88 9.20 -26.29
N LYS A 204 -14.96 8.79 -26.95
CA LYS A 204 -15.31 9.27 -28.29
C LYS A 204 -16.40 10.31 -28.16
N LYS A 205 -16.25 11.42 -28.87
CA LYS A 205 -17.33 12.39 -29.03
C LYS A 205 -18.39 11.74 -29.92
N LEU A 206 -19.64 11.78 -29.48
CA LEU A 206 -20.77 11.47 -30.37
C LEU A 206 -20.90 12.65 -31.32
N GLU A 207 -20.83 12.37 -32.62
CA GLU A 207 -21.07 13.34 -33.70
C GLU A 207 -22.51 13.83 -33.70
#